data_AF-A0A350URD1-F1
#
_entry.id   AF-A0A350URD1-F1
#
_cell.length_a   1.000
_cell.length_b   1.000
_cell.length_c   1.000
_cell.angle_alpha   90.00
_cell.angle_beta   90.00
_cell.angle_gamma   90.00
#
_symmetry.space_group_name_H-M   'P 1'
#
loop_
_entity.id
_entity.type
_entity.pdbx_description
1 polymer ?
#
loop_
_entity_poly.entity_id
_entity_poly.type
_entity_poly.pdbx_seq_one_letter_code
_entity_poly.pdbx_strand_id
1 'polypeptide(L)' 'MFDIDHPEITALVEAALAEDIGAGDITTELTVPAQAQATGAFHAKEPLVVAGGELLHTIYSLREIGRAPV' A
#
# COMPACT_ATOMS: atom_id res chain seq x y z
N MET A 1 -6.74 -14.09 14.87
CA MET A 1 -6.32 -13.10 13.85
C MET A 1 -5.53 -13.88 12.81
N PHE A 2 -5.78 -13.66 11.52
CA PHE A 2 -5.06 -14.38 10.45
C PHE A 2 -3.57 -14.06 10.51
N ASP A 3 -2.70 -15.03 10.23
CA ASP A 3 -1.26 -14.83 10.15
C ASP A 3 -0.90 -14.15 8.83
N ILE A 4 -1.02 -12.82 8.81
CA ILE A 4 -0.76 -12.00 7.61
C ILE A 4 0.73 -11.80 7.33
N ASP A 5 1.58 -12.12 8.31
CA ASP A 5 3.04 -12.01 8.21
C ASP A 5 3.67 -13.28 7.62
N HIS A 6 2.83 -14.20 7.13
CA HIS A 6 3.28 -15.42 6.48
C HIS A 6 4.20 -15.08 5.27
N PRO A 7 5.37 -15.74 5.14
CA PRO A 7 6.35 -15.39 4.11
C PRO A 7 5.82 -15.38 2.67
N GLU A 8 4.88 -16.28 2.35
CA GLU A 8 4.25 -16.33 1.02
C GLU A 8 3.39 -15.10 0.73
N ILE A 9 2.73 -14.53 1.75
CA ILE A 9 1.93 -13.31 1.60
C ILE A 9 2.87 -12.15 1.30
N THR A 10 3.95 -12.01 2.07
CA THR A 10 4.95 -10.96 1.84
C THR A 10 5.55 -11.05 0.44
N ALA A 11 5.94 -12.25 0.00
CA ALA A 11 6.49 -12.45 -1.35
C ALA A 11 5.49 -12.08 -2.46
N LEU A 12 4.20 -12.38 -2.28
CA LEU A 12 3.15 -11.97 -3.22
C LEU A 12 2.96 -10.45 -3.25
N VAL A 13 2.97 -9.79 -2.09
CA VAL A 13 2.85 -8.33 -2.01
C VAL A 13 4.06 -7.65 -2.68
N GLU A 14 5.27 -8.15 -2.44
CA GLU A 14 6.49 -7.65 -3.09
C GLU A 14 6.42 -7.78 -4.61
N ALA A 15 5.96 -8.93 -5.11
CA ALA A 15 5.80 -9.17 -6.54
C ALA A 15 4.77 -8.21 -7.17
N ALA A 16 3.63 -7.99 -6.50
CA ALA A 16 2.60 -7.07 -6.97
C ALA A 16 3.10 -5.60 -6.98
N LEU A 17 3.86 -5.18 -5.96
CA LEU A 17 4.47 -3.85 -5.92
C LEU A 17 5.54 -3.66 -7.00
N ALA A 18 6.30 -4.71 -7.32
CA ALA A 18 7.29 -4.69 -8.39
C ALA A 18 6.63 -4.61 -9.78
N GLU A 19 5.47 -5.25 -9.96
CA GLU A 19 4.67 -5.15 -11.20
C GLU A 19 4.11 -3.75 -11.42
N ASP A 20 3.43 -3.19 -10.40
CA ASP A 20 2.67 -1.94 -10.54
C ASP A 20 3.56 -0.69 -10.55
N ILE A 21 4.60 -0.68 -9.72
CA ILE A 21 5.46 0.50 -9.52
C ILE A 21 6.86 0.28 -10.11
N GLY A 22 7.44 -0.92 -9.94
CA GLY A 22 8.76 -1.26 -10.48
C GLY A 22 9.83 -0.20 -10.22
N ALA A 23 10.32 0.44 -11.29
CA ALA A 23 11.38 1.45 -11.27
C ALA A 23 10.91 2.86 -10.82
N GLY A 24 9.61 3.10 -10.69
CA GLY A 24 9.04 4.39 -10.28
C GLY A 24 7.63 4.63 -10.82
N ASP A 25 6.97 5.66 -10.30
CA ASP A 25 5.64 6.10 -10.75
C ASP A 25 5.75 7.49 -11.37
N ILE A 26 6.05 7.53 -12.68
CA ILE A 26 6.34 8.77 -13.40
C ILE A 26 5.17 9.76 -13.37
N THR A 27 3.93 9.28 -13.29
CA THR A 27 2.77 10.19 -13.25
C THR A 27 2.70 10.87 -11.89
N THR A 28 2.87 10.11 -10.81
CA THR A 28 2.92 10.68 -9.46
C THR A 28 4.12 11.61 -9.29
N GLU A 29 5.31 11.20 -9.74
CA GLU A 29 6.54 12.00 -9.65
C GLU A 29 6.45 13.35 -10.38
N LEU A 30 5.73 13.40 -11.51
CA LEU A 30 5.56 14.63 -12.30
C LEU A 30 4.41 15.53 -11.82
N THR A 31 3.45 14.99 -11.06
CA THR A 31 2.21 15.71 -10.73
C THR A 31 2.01 15.97 -9.23
N VAL A 32 2.73 15.28 -8.36
CA VAL A 32 2.60 15.39 -6.90
C VAL A 32 3.94 15.82 -6.28
N PRO A 33 3.98 16.94 -5.52
CA PRO A 33 5.19 17.32 -4.79
C PRO A 33 5.61 16.25 -3.77
N ALA A 34 6.91 15.98 -3.65
CA ALA A 34 7.44 14.93 -2.76
C ALA A 34 7.06 15.11 -1.28
N GLN A 35 6.85 16.36 -0.84
CA GLN A 35 6.45 16.71 0.52
C GLN A 35 4.93 16.81 0.73
N ALA A 36 4.13 16.52 -0.29
CA ALA A 36 2.67 16.58 -0.18
C ALA A 36 2.16 15.52 0.80
N GLN A 37 1.22 15.92 1.66
CA GLN A 37 0.48 15.01 2.53
C GLN A 37 -0.98 15.00 2.13
N ALA A 38 -1.59 13.82 2.23
CA ALA A 38 -3.00 13.61 1.92
C ALA A 38 -3.61 12.61 2.91
N THR A 39 -4.93 12.60 2.99
CA THR A 39 -5.70 11.57 3.68
C THR A 39 -6.48 10.78 2.64
N GLY A 40 -6.40 9.45 2.70
CA GLY A 40 -7.16 8.54 1.87
C GLY A 40 -8.14 7.71 2.71
N ALA A 41 -9.22 7.26 2.09
CA ALA A 41 -10.18 6.34 2.70
C ALA A 41 -10.61 5.27 1.69
N PHE A 42 -10.75 4.03 2.14
CA PHE A 42 -11.27 2.93 1.33
C PHE A 42 -12.79 2.87 1.50
N HIS A 43 -13.52 3.22 0.44
CA HIS A 43 -14.98 3.19 0.43
C HIS A 43 -15.50 2.02 -0.41
N ALA A 44 -16.39 1.22 0.16
CA ALA A 44 -17.13 0.20 -0.58
C ALA A 44 -18.03 0.88 -1.63
N LYS A 45 -17.92 0.46 -2.89
CA LYS A 45 -18.77 0.98 -3.99
C LYS A 45 -20.10 0.24 -4.12
N GLU A 46 -20.23 -0.89 -3.42
CA GLU A 46 -21.41 -1.75 -3.38
C GLU A 46 -21.42 -2.57 -2.07
N PRO A 47 -22.56 -3.17 -1.67
CA PRO A 47 -22.62 -4.05 -0.51
C PRO A 47 -21.67 -5.24 -0.65
N LEU A 48 -20.81 -5.46 0.36
CA LEU A 48 -19.79 -6.52 0.33
C LEU A 48 -19.44 -7.04 1.73
N VAL A 49 -18.78 -8.19 1.78
CA VAL A 49 -18.09 -8.68 2.98
C VAL A 49 -16.65 -8.19 2.93
N VAL A 50 -16.23 -7.43 3.94
CA VAL A 50 -14.86 -6.91 4.02
C VAL A 50 -13.94 -8.04 4.50
N ALA A 51 -12.86 -8.29 3.75
CA ALA A 51 -11.82 -9.26 4.11
C ALA A 51 -10.45 -8.77 3.60
N GLY A 52 -9.38 -9.11 4.32
CA GLY A 52 -8.00 -8.80 3.91
C GLY A 52 -7.56 -7.36 4.15
N GLY A 53 -8.34 -6.56 4.90
CA GLY A 53 -7.96 -5.18 5.24
C GLY A 53 -6.67 -5.09 6.05
N GLU A 54 -6.31 -6.15 6.75
CA GLU A 54 -5.08 -6.30 7.51
C GLU A 54 -3.82 -6.23 6.61
N LEU A 55 -3.93 -6.63 5.33
CA LEU A 55 -2.83 -6.57 4.36
C LEU A 55 -2.38 -5.13 4.05
N LEU A 56 -3.23 -4.13 4.29
CA LEU A 56 -2.86 -2.72 4.10
C LEU A 56 -1.62 -2.36 4.91
N HIS A 57 -1.47 -2.91 6.12
CA HIS A 57 -0.27 -2.68 6.93
C HIS A 57 0.99 -3.19 6.23
N THR A 58 0.96 -4.41 5.67
CA THR A 58 2.09 -5.02 4.97
C THR A 58 2.45 -4.23 3.71
N ILE A 59 1.44 -3.87 2.89
CA ILE A 59 1.62 -3.07 1.67
C ILE A 59 2.32 -1.74 1.97
N TYR A 60 1.83 -1.01 2.99
CA TYR A 60 2.38 0.29 3.38
C TYR A 60 3.67 0.22 4.20
N SER A 61 4.03 -0.94 4.77
CA SER A 61 5.30 -1.10 5.47
C SER A 61 6.46 -1.43 4.52
N LEU A 62 6.18 -2.14 3.42
CA LEU A 62 7.18 -2.49 2.40
C LEU A 62 7.63 -1.31 1.53
N ARG A 63 6.80 -0.27 1.44
CA ARG A 63 7.19 1.03 0.89
C ARG A 63 7.30 1.98 2.06
N GLU A 64 8.49 2.49 2.38
CA GLU A 64 8.63 3.51 3.43
C GLU A 64 7.80 4.75 3.09
N ILE A 65 6.53 4.78 3.49
CA ILE A 65 5.77 6.01 3.58
C ILE A 65 6.33 6.72 4.78
N GLY A 66 7.10 7.77 4.51
CA GLY A 66 7.78 8.60 5.49
C GLY A 66 6.96 8.74 6.75
N ARG A 67 7.39 8.04 7.80
CA ARG A 67 6.90 8.24 9.15
C ARG A 67 7.14 9.72 9.45
N ALA A 68 6.10 10.54 9.41
CA ALA A 68 6.22 11.89 9.94
C ALA A 68 6.74 11.73 11.38
N PRO A 69 7.85 12.40 11.75
CA PRO A 69 8.31 12.34 13.12
C PRO A 69 7.20 12.94 14.00
N VAL A 70 6.78 12.17 15.00
CA VAL A 70 6.04 12.70 16.15
C VAL A 70 6.86 13.79 16.84
#